data_AF-A0A0F9VIW9-F1
#
_entry.id   AF-A0A0F9VIW9-F1
#
_cell.length_a   1.000
_cell.length_b   1.000
_cell.length_c   1.000
_cell.angle_alpha   90.00
_cell.angle_beta   90.00
_cell.angle_gamma   90.00
#
_symmetry.space_group_name_H-M   'P 1'
#
loop_
_entity.id
_entity.type
_entity.pdbx_description
1 polymer ?
#
loop_
_entity_poly.entity_id
_entity_poly.type
_entity_poly.pdbx_seq_one_letter_code
_entity_poly.pdbx_strand_id
1 'polypeptide(L)' 'MTGRNFPKVFNLRMDPFESYDTPDSYGHLAQKVSWQMAPMNELIDAHLKTLADYPPVQPNKSFNMAEIVPDFLSKGQQ' A
#
# COMPACT_ATOMS: atom_id res chain seq x y z
N MET A 1 7.54 8.67 -8.76
CA MET A 1 7.00 7.32 -8.47
C MET A 1 6.05 6.96 -9.60
N THR A 2 6.40 6.01 -10.45
CA THR A 2 5.55 5.59 -11.57
C THR A 2 4.24 5.03 -11.01
N GLY A 3 3.12 5.71 -11.26
CA GLY A 3 1.79 5.27 -10.82
C GLY A 3 1.47 3.89 -11.38
N ARG A 4 1.26 2.92 -10.49
CA ARG A 4 0.95 1.53 -10.84
C ARG A 4 -0.51 1.29 -10.48
N ASN A 5 -1.33 0.89 -11.45
CA ASN A 5 -2.77 0.65 -11.27
C ASN A 5 -3.09 -0.73 -10.65
N PHE A 6 -2.08 -1.57 -10.46
CA PHE A 6 -2.22 -2.93 -9.95
C PHE A 6 -1.25 -3.13 -8.77
N PRO A 7 -1.69 -3.81 -7.69
CA PRO A 7 -0.86 -4.05 -6.52
C PRO A 7 0.30 -5.00 -6.83
N LYS A 8 1.44 -4.86 -6.16
CA LYS A 8 2.51 -5.86 -6.26
C LYS A 8 1.99 -7.20 -5.72
N VAL A 9 2.15 -8.26 -6.51
CA VAL A 9 1.76 -9.62 -6.12
C VAL A 9 2.98 -10.50 -6.15
N PHE A 10 3.17 -11.29 -5.09
CA PHE A 10 4.30 -12.20 -4.93
C PHE A 10 3.80 -13.60 -4.60
N ASN A 11 4.53 -14.60 -5.09
CA ASN A 11 4.30 -15.98 -4.69
C ASN A 11 5.28 -16.35 -3.57
N LEU A 12 4.83 -16.25 -2.32
CA LEU A 12 5.65 -16.50 -1.14
C LEU A 12 6.20 -17.93 -1.06
N ARG A 13 5.59 -18.91 -1.74
CA ARG A 13 6.11 -20.28 -1.80
C ARG A 13 7.39 -20.37 -2.64
N MET A 14 7.47 -19.57 -3.70
CA MET A 14 8.60 -19.59 -4.64
C MET A 14 9.60 -18.45 -4.38
N ASP A 15 9.14 -17.35 -3.82
CA ASP A 15 9.92 -16.14 -3.56
C ASP A 15 9.58 -15.59 -2.16
N PRO A 16 10.14 -16.20 -1.09
CA PRO A 16 9.84 -15.82 0.29
C PRO A 16 10.39 -14.44 0.68
N PHE A 17 11.32 -13.88 -0.10
CA PHE A 17 11.95 -12.58 0.15
C PHE A 17 11.42 -11.47 -0.76
N GLU A 18 10.37 -11.73 -1.54
CA GLU A 18 9.74 -10.74 -2.44
C GLU A 18 10.75 -10.11 -3.42
N SER A 19 11.73 -10.91 -3.87
CA SER A 19 12.83 -10.48 -4.74
C SER A 19 12.41 -10.25 -6.20
N TYR A 20 11.28 -10.81 -6.64
CA TYR A 20 10.76 -10.66 -8.01
C TYR A 20 9.87 -9.43 -8.15
N ASP A 21 10.46 -8.25 -7.96
CA ASP A 21 9.76 -6.96 -8.03
C ASP A 21 10.05 -6.17 -9.32
N THR A 22 10.83 -6.75 -10.23
CA THR A 22 11.17 -6.17 -11.53
C THR A 22 9.93 -6.09 -12.44
N PRO A 23 9.80 -5.08 -13.32
CA PRO A 23 8.60 -4.88 -14.13
C PRO A 23 8.18 -6.10 -14.96
N ASP A 24 9.16 -6.84 -15.47
CA ASP A 24 8.95 -8.02 -16.31
C ASP A 24 8.42 -9.23 -15.52
N SER A 25 9.17 -9.64 -14.47
CA SER A 25 8.80 -10.78 -13.63
C SER A 25 7.44 -10.58 -12.94
N TYR A 26 7.20 -9.37 -12.43
CA TYR A 26 5.92 -8.96 -11.87
C TYR A 26 4.80 -8.94 -12.92
N GLY A 27 5.04 -8.39 -14.12
CA GLY A 27 4.03 -8.27 -15.17
C GLY A 27 3.47 -9.63 -15.59
N HIS A 28 4.35 -10.62 -15.79
CA HIS A 28 3.97 -11.99 -16.09
C HIS A 28 3.13 -12.64 -14.98
N LEU A 29 3.54 -12.46 -13.72
CA LEU A 29 2.80 -12.99 -12.58
C LEU A 29 1.42 -12.32 -12.45
N ALA A 30 1.38 -10.99 -12.51
CA ALA A 30 0.16 -10.19 -12.39
C ALA A 30 -0.87 -10.56 -13.47
N GLN A 31 -0.43 -10.80 -14.71
CA GLN A 31 -1.32 -11.27 -15.77
C GLN A 31 -1.95 -12.64 -15.43
N LYS A 32 -1.14 -13.59 -14.94
CA LYS A 32 -1.58 -14.96 -14.61
C LYS A 32 -2.57 -15.01 -13.44
N VAL A 33 -2.40 -14.14 -12.45
CA VAL A 33 -3.23 -14.10 -11.23
C VAL A 33 -4.22 -12.94 -11.20
N SER A 34 -4.42 -12.27 -12.34
CA SER A 34 -5.36 -11.15 -12.49
C SER A 34 -6.79 -11.48 -11.99
N TRP A 35 -7.22 -12.72 -12.16
CA TRP A 35 -8.51 -13.23 -11.69
C TRP A 35 -8.66 -13.21 -10.15
N GLN A 36 -7.55 -13.22 -9.41
CA GLN A 36 -7.55 -13.22 -7.95
C GLN A 36 -7.90 -11.84 -7.36
N MET A 37 -7.88 -10.77 -8.16
CA MET A 37 -8.21 -9.43 -7.67
C MET A 37 -9.66 -9.30 -7.20
N ALA A 38 -10.61 -9.95 -7.87
CA ALA A 38 -12.02 -9.89 -7.50
C ALA A 38 -12.28 -10.41 -6.07
N PRO A 39 -11.89 -11.65 -5.69
CA PRO A 39 -12.07 -12.12 -4.32
C PRO A 39 -11.20 -11.36 -3.30
N MET A 40 -10.08 -10.78 -3.74
CA MET A 40 -9.25 -9.96 -2.86
C MET A 40 -9.93 -8.64 -2.48
N ASN A 41 -10.63 -7.99 -3.42
CA ASN A 41 -11.38 -6.77 -3.14
C ASN A 41 -12.49 -7.01 -2.12
N GLU A 42 -13.21 -8.14 -2.20
CA GLU A 42 -14.24 -8.48 -1.22
C GLU A 42 -13.66 -8.62 0.20
N LEU A 43 -12.49 -9.28 0.33
CA LEU A 43 -11.80 -9.40 1.62
C LEU A 43 -11.30 -8.06 2.15
N ILE A 44 -10.80 -7.18 1.27
CA ILE A 44 -10.38 -5.83 1.64
C ILE A 44 -11.58 -5.01 2.11
N ASP A 45 -12.70 -5.04 1.39
CA ASP A 45 -13.92 -4.32 1.76
C ASP A 45 -14.46 -4.81 3.13
N ALA A 46 -14.46 -6.12 3.35
CA ALA A 46 -14.81 -6.69 4.64
C ALA A 46 -13.86 -6.21 5.75
N HIS A 47 -12.54 -6.20 5.50
CA HIS A 47 -11.56 -5.70 6.45
C HIS A 47 -11.74 -4.21 6.75
N LEU A 48 -11.96 -3.37 5.74
CA LEU A 48 -12.22 -1.93 5.89
C LEU A 48 -13.48 -1.68 6.72
N LYS A 49 -14.53 -2.50 6.56
CA LYS A 49 -15.72 -2.45 7.42
C LYS A 49 -15.37 -2.72 8.88
N THR A 50 -14.52 -3.72 9.16
CA THR A 50 -14.08 -3.98 10.55
C THR A 50 -13.29 -2.83 11.16
N LEU A 51 -12.53 -2.08 10.37
CA LEU A 51 -11.81 -0.89 10.85
C LEU A 51 -12.73 0.28 11.17
N ALA A 52 -13.89 0.37 10.50
CA ALA A 52 -14.92 1.35 10.83
C ALA A 52 -15.67 0.98 12.11
N ASP A 53 -16.00 -0.31 12.29
CA ASP A 53 -16.69 -0.83 13.48
C ASP A 53 -15.77 -0.86 14.71
N TYR A 54 -14.47 -1.13 14.51
CA TYR A 54 -13.44 -1.23 15.54
C TYR A 54 -12.24 -0.35 15.18
N PRO A 55 -12.29 0.96 15.48
CA PRO A 55 -11.23 1.88 15.09
C PRO A 55 -9.89 1.52 15.76
N PRO A 56 -8.76 1.61 15.03
CA PRO A 56 -7.45 1.28 15.59
C PRO A 56 -7.08 2.22 16.73
N VAL A 57 -6.71 1.63 17.87
CA VAL A 57 -6.34 2.37 19.09
C VAL A 57 -4.91 2.90 19.09
N GLN A 58 -4.10 2.49 18.11
CA GLN A 58 -2.73 3.00 17.95
C GLN A 58 -2.81 4.37 17.27
N PRO A 59 -2.50 5.48 17.98
CA PRO A 59 -2.41 6.78 17.33
C PRO A 59 -1.28 6.73 16.30
N ASN A 60 -1.50 7.45 15.20
CA ASN A 60 -0.52 7.64 14.14
C ASN A 60 0.85 8.03 14.72
N LYS A 61 1.86 7.17 14.55
CA LYS A 61 3.22 7.40 15.07
C LYS A 61 4.04 8.36 14.20
N SER A 62 3.50 8.83 13.07
CA SER A 62 4.23 9.48 11.98
C SER A 62 3.58 10.77 11.44
N PHE A 63 2.63 11.38 12.14
CA PHE A 63 2.07 12.68 11.76
C PHE A 63 2.35 13.68 12.87
N ASN A 64 3.57 14.19 12.85
CA ASN A 64 4.01 15.23 13.76
C ASN A 64 3.45 16.57 13.23
N MET A 65 2.24 16.95 13.64
CA MET A 65 1.68 18.27 13.30
C MET A 65 2.60 19.43 13.74
N ALA A 66 3.53 19.18 14.66
CA ALA A 66 4.55 20.14 15.08
C ALA A 66 5.58 20.48 13.99
N GLU A 67 5.79 19.61 12.98
CA GLU A 67 6.73 19.85 11.88
C GLU A 67 6.11 20.63 10.72
N ILE A 68 4.77 20.70 10.62
CA ILE A 68 4.06 21.41 9.55
C ILE A 68 4.27 22.93 9.65
N VAL A 69 4.33 23.48 10.87
CA VAL A 69 4.49 24.93 11.09
C VAL A 69 5.90 25.43 10.73
N PRO A 70 7.00 24.77 11.17
CA PRO A 70 8.36 25.10 10.71
C PRO A 70 8.56 24.95 9.20
N ASP A 71 8.00 23.89 8.59
CA ASP A 71 8.12 23.64 7.14
C ASP A 71 7.37 24.69 6.30
N PHE A 72 6.22 25.17 6.79
CA PHE A 72 5.48 26.25 6.15
C PHE A 72 6.20 27.60 6.28
N LEU A 73 6.72 27.91 7.46
CA LEU A 73 7.46 29.16 7.71
C LEU A 73 8.77 29.24 6.92
N SER A 74 9.48 28.13 6.76
CA SER A 74 10.73 28.09 5.99
C SER A 74 10.52 28.24 4.48
N LYS A 75 9.42 27.70 3.93
CA LYS A 75 9.08 27.82 2.50
C LYS A 75 8.47 29.17 2.12
N GLY A 76 7.93 29.93 3.08
CA GLY A 76 7.44 31.30 2.85
C GLY A 76 8.52 32.38 2.90
N GLN A 77 9.77 32.04 3.24
CA GLN A 77 10.91 32.96 3.31
C GLN A 77 11.88 32.86 2.12
N GLN A 78 11.55 32.09 1.07
CA GLN A 78 12.28 32.09 -0.21
C GLN A 78 11.51 32.89 -1.26
#